data_AF-A0A4R1HYC3-F1
#
_entry.id   AF-A0A4R1HYC3-F1
#
_cell.length_a   1.000
_cell.length_b   1.000
_cell.length_c   1.000
_cell.angle_alpha   90.00
_cell.angle_beta   90.00
_cell.angle_gamma   90.00
#
_symmetry.space_group_name_H-M   'P 1'
#
loop_
_entity.id
_entity.type
_entity.pdbx_description
1 polymer ?
#
loop_
_entity_poly.entity_id
_entity_poly.type
_entity_poly.pdbx_seq_one_letter_code
_entity_poly.pdbx_strand_id
1 'polypeptide(L)'
;MKVTWDGGTLKIELDEPETQKLLGALKSGDATAVKVLLSAAGLSNLVVGIVVAALVLHATWEAALISDADKGDGVFLTQPAFPLGGAVVVPQTRYVQDIPSDWASRDTGTFVSDHGDRVAWSIERGAIPAGVAAFRLRDEVADSREFRLRDGTGGEWTVQARPGTQAENGLYADQLGNGQQFTFRRPTGFLDVWTDAFAIGGIEGVRGGDRVTYTWTA
;
A
#
# COMPACT_ATOMS: atom_id res chain seq x y z
N MET A 1 15.01 4.22 -4.03
CA MET A 1 14.19 5.39 -3.68
C MET A 1 13.15 5.59 -4.76
N LYS A 2 11.88 5.67 -4.38
CA LYS A 2 10.75 5.89 -5.30
C LYS A 2 9.97 7.13 -4.86
N VAL A 3 9.58 7.96 -5.81
CA VAL A 3 8.84 9.21 -5.54
C VAL A 3 7.49 9.14 -6.23
N THR A 4 6.45 9.46 -5.49
CA THR A 4 5.06 9.47 -5.98
C THR A 4 4.38 10.75 -5.55
N TRP A 5 3.60 11.33 -6.45
CA TRP A 5 2.74 12.48 -6.20
C TRP A 5 1.33 12.16 -6.69
N ASP A 6 0.34 12.29 -5.81
CA ASP A 6 -1.05 11.92 -6.07
C ASP A 6 -1.98 13.14 -6.25
N GLY A 7 -1.40 14.32 -6.50
CA GLY A 7 -2.13 15.58 -6.68
C GLY A 7 -2.33 16.38 -5.39
N GLY A 8 -2.06 15.81 -4.21
CA GLY A 8 -2.12 16.52 -2.93
C GLY A 8 -1.05 16.11 -1.92
N THR A 9 -0.37 14.99 -2.13
CA THR A 9 0.60 14.42 -1.21
C THR A 9 1.85 14.02 -1.97
N LEU A 10 3.02 14.42 -1.47
CA LEU A 10 4.30 13.91 -1.93
C LEU A 10 4.71 12.75 -1.03
N LYS A 11 4.98 11.58 -1.61
CA LYS A 11 5.48 10.40 -0.90
C LYS A 11 6.83 10.00 -1.47
N ILE A 12 7.82 9.83 -0.59
CA ILE A 12 9.17 9.35 -0.92
C ILE A 12 9.36 8.03 -0.18
N GLU A 13 9.58 6.96 -0.91
CA GLU A 13 9.88 5.63 -0.38
C GLU A 13 11.39 5.42 -0.35
N LEU A 14 11.90 5.11 0.83
CA LEU A 14 13.29 4.80 1.11
C LEU A 14 13.41 3.35 1.54
N ASP A 15 14.35 2.60 0.98
CA ASP A 15 14.79 1.35 1.59
C ASP A 15 15.68 1.59 2.81
N GLU A 16 16.06 0.52 3.50
CA GLU A 16 16.92 0.60 4.69
C GLU A 16 18.25 1.32 4.41
N PRO A 17 19.08 0.93 3.42
CA PRO A 17 20.30 1.66 3.08
C PRO A 17 20.10 3.15 2.77
N GLU A 18 19.01 3.51 2.08
CA GLU A 18 18.67 4.89 1.75
C GLU A 18 18.24 5.69 2.99
N THR A 19 17.48 5.05 3.88
CA THR A 19 17.05 5.63 5.16
C THR A 19 18.27 5.94 6.04
N GLN A 20 19.21 5.00 6.15
CA GLN A 20 20.45 5.23 6.90
C GLN A 20 21.32 6.35 6.32
N LYS A 21 21.41 6.46 4.97
CA LYS A 21 22.11 7.58 4.31
C LYS A 21 21.45 8.92 4.63
N LEU A 22 20.11 8.98 4.56
CA LEU A 22 19.37 10.19 4.89
C LEU A 22 19.54 10.57 6.37
N LEU A 23 19.42 9.62 7.29
CA LEU A 23 19.64 9.83 8.72
C LEU A 23 21.05 10.36 8.99
N GLY A 24 22.07 9.82 8.31
CA GLY A 24 23.44 10.33 8.40
C GLY A 24 23.56 11.79 7.98
N ALA A 25 22.93 12.17 6.86
CA ALA A 25 22.92 13.54 6.36
C ALA A 25 22.13 14.52 7.26
N LEU A 26 21.01 14.07 7.83
CA LEU A 26 20.22 14.90 8.76
C LEU A 26 20.95 15.10 10.10
N LYS A 27 21.54 14.04 10.66
CA LYS A 27 22.30 14.11 11.92
C LYS A 27 23.55 14.98 11.81
N SER A 28 24.16 15.08 10.62
CA SER A 28 25.29 15.99 10.38
C SER A 28 24.87 17.44 10.14
N GLY A 29 23.58 17.70 9.90
CA GLY A 29 23.07 19.02 9.50
C GLY A 29 23.48 19.43 8.08
N ASP A 30 23.97 18.49 7.25
CA ASP A 30 24.43 18.78 5.90
C ASP A 30 23.26 18.81 4.91
N ALA A 31 22.68 20.00 4.74
CA ALA A 31 21.61 20.25 3.77
C ALA A 31 22.03 19.91 2.31
N THR A 32 23.32 19.99 1.99
CA THR A 32 23.83 19.65 0.66
C THR A 32 23.78 18.14 0.45
N ALA A 33 24.17 17.35 1.45
CA ALA A 33 24.06 15.90 1.41
C ALA A 33 22.60 15.44 1.25
N VAL A 34 21.66 16.02 2.01
CA VAL A 34 20.22 15.74 1.85
C VAL A 34 19.75 16.07 0.43
N LYS A 35 20.14 17.24 -0.09
CA LYS A 35 19.82 17.66 -1.47
C LYS A 35 20.35 16.68 -2.51
N VAL A 36 21.59 16.22 -2.37
CA VAL A 36 22.22 15.27 -3.30
C VAL A 36 21.48 13.93 -3.28
N LEU A 37 21.15 13.41 -2.10
CA LEU A 37 20.40 12.16 -1.96
C LEU A 37 19.03 12.23 -2.65
N LEU A 38 18.27 13.29 -2.41
CA LEU A 38 16.96 13.49 -3.03
C LEU A 38 17.07 13.72 -4.55
N SER A 39 18.08 14.46 -5.00
CA SER A 39 18.30 14.67 -6.45
C SER A 39 18.66 13.37 -7.17
N ALA A 40 19.48 12.52 -6.54
CA ALA A 40 19.86 11.21 -7.07
C ALA A 40 18.66 10.26 -7.22
N ALA A 41 17.59 10.50 -6.46
CA ALA A 41 16.32 9.78 -6.58
C ALA A 41 15.37 10.35 -7.64
N GLY A 42 15.82 11.32 -8.44
CA GLY A 42 15.05 11.87 -9.56
C GLY A 42 14.05 12.96 -9.17
N LEU A 43 14.09 13.48 -7.94
CA LEU A 43 13.29 14.65 -7.60
C LEU A 43 13.78 15.87 -8.40
N SER A 44 12.84 16.66 -8.93
CA SER A 44 13.19 17.93 -9.59
C SER A 44 13.78 18.92 -8.59
N ASN A 45 14.69 19.79 -9.04
CA ASN A 45 15.35 20.78 -8.19
C ASN A 45 14.38 21.63 -7.35
N LEU A 46 13.20 21.94 -7.90
CA LEU A 46 12.15 22.68 -7.18
C LEU A 46 11.61 21.86 -6.00
N VAL A 47 11.24 20.60 -6.23
CA VAL A 47 10.70 19.70 -5.20
C VAL A 47 11.77 19.40 -4.15
N VAL A 48 13.01 19.14 -4.57
CA VAL A 48 14.14 18.94 -3.65
C VAL A 48 14.30 20.14 -2.72
N GLY A 49 14.25 21.36 -3.24
CA GLY A 49 14.38 22.56 -2.41
C GLY A 49 13.33 22.64 -1.30
N ILE A 50 12.08 22.29 -1.61
CA ILE A 50 10.96 22.28 -0.64
C ILE A 50 11.17 21.20 0.42
N VAL A 51 11.46 19.97 0.00
CA VAL A 51 11.64 18.82 0.92
C VAL A 51 12.88 19.00 1.80
N VAL A 52 14.00 19.48 1.23
CA VAL A 52 15.21 19.80 2.02
C VAL A 52 14.90 20.88 3.04
N ALA A 53 14.19 21.94 2.67
CA ALA A 53 13.83 22.99 3.61
C ALA A 53 12.97 22.44 4.77
N ALA A 54 12.00 21.58 4.47
CA ALA A 54 11.17 20.93 5.49
C ALA A 54 12.00 20.05 6.43
N LEU A 55 12.82 19.14 5.88
CA LEU A 55 13.64 18.22 6.66
C LEU A 55 14.73 18.94 7.47
N VAL A 56 15.38 19.96 6.91
CA VAL A 56 16.50 20.66 7.55
C VAL A 56 16.02 21.62 8.64
N LEU A 57 14.90 22.32 8.42
CA LEU A 57 14.27 23.18 9.44
C LEU A 57 13.97 22.40 10.73
N HIS A 58 13.76 21.10 10.58
CA HIS A 58 13.26 20.19 11.57
C HIS A 58 14.21 19.00 11.82
N ALA A 59 15.47 19.11 11.42
CA ALA A 59 16.40 17.98 11.29
C ALA A 59 16.52 17.14 12.57
N THR A 60 16.57 17.76 13.74
CA THR A 60 16.76 17.06 15.01
C THR A 60 15.59 16.15 15.38
N TRP A 61 14.34 16.61 15.19
CA TRP A 61 13.16 15.80 15.50
C TRP A 61 12.75 14.91 14.34
N GLU A 62 12.92 15.36 13.09
CA GLU A 62 12.71 14.52 11.90
C GLU A 62 13.66 13.33 11.89
N ALA A 63 14.94 13.51 12.21
CA ALA A 63 15.87 12.38 12.30
C ALA A 63 15.49 11.39 13.41
N ALA A 64 14.93 11.86 14.54
CA ALA A 64 14.44 10.99 15.59
C ALA A 64 13.19 10.22 15.13
N LEU A 65 12.21 10.92 14.55
CA LEU A 65 10.98 10.31 14.04
C LEU A 65 11.25 9.30 12.91
N ILE A 66 12.17 9.62 11.99
CA ILE A 66 12.60 8.70 10.93
C ILE A 66 13.27 7.47 11.56
N SER A 67 14.16 7.67 12.52
CA SER A 67 14.84 6.56 13.21
C SER A 67 13.87 5.68 14.00
N ASP A 68 12.83 6.26 14.59
CA ASP A 68 11.80 5.52 15.32
C ASP A 68 10.84 4.78 14.37
N ALA A 69 10.53 5.37 13.21
CA ALA A 69 9.69 4.77 12.19
C ALA A 69 10.42 3.64 11.45
N ASP A 70 11.74 3.72 11.30
CA ASP A 70 12.53 2.70 10.64
C ASP A 70 12.63 1.43 11.49
N LYS A 71 12.10 0.31 10.96
CA LYS A 71 12.10 -1.00 11.61
C LYS A 71 13.04 -2.00 10.92
N GLY A 72 13.93 -1.54 10.05
CA GLY A 72 14.90 -2.36 9.33
C GLY A 72 14.57 -2.59 7.84
N ASP A 73 13.44 -2.05 7.38
CA ASP A 73 12.95 -2.17 5.99
C ASP A 73 12.91 -0.80 5.27
N GLY A 74 13.33 0.27 5.98
CA GLY A 74 13.24 1.65 5.54
C GLY A 74 11.95 2.37 5.94
N VAL A 75 11.68 3.51 5.31
CA VAL A 75 10.56 4.40 5.64
C VAL A 75 9.88 5.00 4.42
N PHE A 76 8.62 5.39 4.59
CA PHE A 76 7.96 6.38 3.74
C PHE A 76 8.06 7.76 4.38
N LEU A 77 8.45 8.75 3.59
CA LEU A 77 8.38 10.16 3.96
C LEU A 77 7.21 10.80 3.22
N THR A 78 6.19 11.20 3.96
CA THR A 78 4.96 11.74 3.40
C THR A 78 4.83 13.22 3.75
N GLN A 79 4.75 14.09 2.74
CA GLN A 79 4.44 15.51 2.91
C GLN A 79 3.00 15.77 2.44
N PRO A 80 2.03 15.88 3.35
CA PRO A 80 0.64 16.17 3.01
C PRO A 80 0.46 17.60 2.49
N ALA A 81 -0.57 17.80 1.67
CA ALA A 81 -0.92 19.07 1.01
C ALA A 81 0.18 19.66 0.09
N PHE A 82 1.17 18.89 -0.34
CA PHE A 82 2.25 19.34 -1.23
C PHE A 82 1.71 19.91 -2.56
N PRO A 83 2.24 21.07 -3.05
CA PRO A 83 3.36 21.85 -2.53
C PRO A 83 2.97 22.98 -1.56
N LEU A 84 1.68 23.11 -1.23
CA LEU A 84 1.14 24.23 -0.43
C LEU A 84 1.08 23.92 1.07
N GLY A 85 1.18 22.65 1.42
CA GLY A 85 1.18 22.10 2.76
C GLY A 85 2.45 22.45 3.51
N GLY A 86 2.34 22.59 4.83
CA GLY A 86 3.42 23.02 5.72
C GLY A 86 4.71 22.20 5.59
N ALA A 87 5.77 22.72 6.21
CA ALA A 87 7.13 22.18 6.18
C ALA A 87 7.32 20.90 7.04
N VAL A 88 6.30 20.05 7.13
CA VAL A 88 6.31 18.83 7.97
C VAL A 88 6.38 17.62 7.06
N VAL A 89 7.35 16.74 7.33
CA VAL A 89 7.42 15.42 6.73
C VAL A 89 6.98 14.42 7.79
N VAL A 90 6.10 13.50 7.41
CA VAL A 90 5.61 12.47 8.32
C VAL A 90 6.26 11.14 7.92
N PRO A 91 7.23 10.63 8.71
CA PRO A 91 7.80 9.32 8.46
C PRO A 91 6.83 8.22 8.87
N GLN A 92 6.80 7.14 8.10
CA GLN A 92 6.03 5.94 8.38
C GLN A 92 6.90 4.72 8.11
N THR A 93 6.74 3.67 8.92
CA THR A 93 7.42 2.39 8.70
C THR A 93 7.07 1.84 7.32
N ARG A 94 8.10 1.44 6.57
CA ARG A 94 7.93 0.60 5.39
C ARG A 94 7.97 -0.85 5.83
N TYR A 95 7.14 -1.68 5.22
CA TYR A 95 7.15 -3.12 5.40
C TYR A 95 7.57 -3.79 4.09
N VAL A 96 8.27 -4.92 4.17
CA VAL A 96 8.47 -5.76 2.99
C VAL A 96 7.10 -6.26 2.52
N GLN A 97 6.72 -5.83 1.32
CA GLN A 97 5.52 -6.35 0.67
C GLN A 97 5.70 -7.83 0.39
N ASP A 98 4.82 -8.66 0.94
CA ASP A 98 4.81 -10.11 0.75
C ASP A 98 3.48 -10.53 0.11
N ILE A 99 3.54 -10.76 -1.19
CA ILE A 99 2.42 -11.22 -2.00
C ILE A 99 2.92 -12.44 -2.80
N PRO A 100 2.68 -13.67 -2.31
CA PRO A 100 3.13 -14.88 -3.00
C PRO A 100 2.52 -14.94 -4.40
N SER A 101 3.35 -15.08 -5.44
CA SER A 101 2.89 -15.15 -6.83
C SER A 101 2.02 -16.37 -7.12
N ASP A 102 2.10 -17.40 -6.27
CA ASP A 102 1.37 -18.66 -6.36
C ASP A 102 0.22 -18.75 -5.34
N TRP A 103 -0.20 -17.64 -4.72
CA TRP A 103 -1.18 -17.67 -3.63
C TRP A 103 -2.47 -18.42 -4.01
N ALA A 104 -2.98 -18.25 -5.24
CA ALA A 104 -4.21 -18.89 -5.69
C ALA A 104 -4.10 -20.42 -5.82
N SER A 105 -2.89 -20.97 -5.81
CA SER A 105 -2.63 -22.43 -5.83
C SER A 105 -2.69 -23.07 -4.44
N ARG A 106 -2.70 -22.25 -3.39
CA ARG A 106 -2.72 -22.66 -1.99
C ARG A 106 -4.12 -22.41 -1.41
N ASP A 107 -4.44 -23.00 -0.26
CA ASP A 107 -5.76 -22.86 0.35
C ASP A 107 -5.82 -21.78 1.43
N THR A 108 -4.68 -21.40 2.01
CA THR A 108 -4.59 -20.29 2.97
C THR A 108 -3.25 -19.55 2.88
N GLY A 109 -3.24 -18.31 3.36
CA GLY A 109 -2.04 -17.48 3.50
C GLY A 109 -2.35 -16.07 3.98
N THR A 110 -1.36 -15.20 3.90
CA THR A 110 -1.47 -13.79 4.28
C THR A 110 -0.74 -12.93 3.28
N PHE A 111 -1.36 -11.83 2.86
CA PHE A 111 -0.69 -10.74 2.15
C PHE A 111 -0.24 -9.68 3.14
N VAL A 112 0.93 -9.11 2.90
CA VAL A 112 1.45 -7.96 3.65
C VAL A 112 1.67 -6.81 2.69
N SER A 113 1.00 -5.67 2.92
CA SER A 113 1.22 -4.44 2.14
C SER A 113 2.54 -3.78 2.53
N ASP A 114 3.01 -2.87 1.69
CA ASP A 114 4.18 -2.03 1.99
C ASP A 114 3.93 -1.09 3.20
N HIS A 115 2.67 -0.86 3.56
CA HIS A 115 2.21 -0.11 4.73
C HIS A 115 1.88 -0.99 5.95
N GLY A 116 2.16 -2.29 5.88
CA GLY A 116 1.96 -3.23 6.98
C GLY A 116 0.52 -3.72 7.13
N ASP A 117 -0.37 -3.39 6.20
CA ASP A 117 -1.72 -3.96 6.17
C ASP A 117 -1.61 -5.48 5.95
N ARG A 118 -2.32 -6.24 6.76
CA ARG A 118 -2.35 -7.70 6.68
C ARG A 118 -3.71 -8.16 6.19
N VAL A 119 -3.71 -8.95 5.12
CA VAL A 119 -4.93 -9.58 4.60
C VAL A 119 -4.70 -11.08 4.58
N ALA A 120 -5.23 -11.76 5.59
CA ALA A 120 -5.31 -13.21 5.59
C ALA A 120 -6.30 -13.65 4.50
N TRP A 121 -6.03 -14.76 3.84
CA TRP A 121 -6.93 -15.29 2.84
C TRP A 121 -7.12 -16.79 3.01
N SER A 122 -8.30 -17.27 2.63
CA SER A 122 -8.63 -18.68 2.56
C SER A 122 -9.46 -18.99 1.31
N ILE A 123 -9.26 -20.17 0.73
CA ILE A 123 -10.02 -20.65 -0.43
C ILE A 123 -10.78 -21.91 -0.03
N GLU A 124 -12.10 -21.81 0.01
CA GLU A 124 -13.00 -22.94 0.15
C GLU A 124 -13.31 -23.51 -1.24
N ARG A 125 -12.61 -24.60 -1.60
CA ARG A 125 -12.70 -25.22 -2.94
C ARG A 125 -14.06 -25.88 -3.15
N GLY A 126 -14.73 -25.57 -4.27
CA GLY A 126 -16.03 -26.17 -4.60
C GLY A 126 -17.17 -25.87 -3.61
N ALA A 127 -17.07 -24.79 -2.84
CA ALA A 127 -18.06 -24.38 -1.84
C ALA A 127 -19.36 -23.81 -2.43
N ILE A 128 -19.35 -23.40 -3.70
CA ILE A 128 -20.48 -22.80 -4.41
C ILE A 128 -20.66 -23.45 -5.80
N PRO A 129 -21.73 -23.15 -6.56
CA PRO A 129 -21.91 -23.69 -7.90
C PRO A 129 -20.74 -23.35 -8.85
N ALA A 130 -20.31 -24.33 -9.64
CA ALA A 130 -19.10 -24.26 -10.47
C ALA A 130 -19.08 -23.17 -11.57
N GLY A 131 -20.21 -22.50 -11.83
CA GLY A 131 -20.29 -21.42 -12.83
C GLY A 131 -19.68 -20.09 -12.40
N VAL A 132 -19.40 -19.92 -11.09
CA VAL A 132 -18.95 -18.65 -10.50
C VAL A 132 -17.91 -18.95 -9.43
N ALA A 133 -16.90 -18.09 -9.28
CA ALA A 133 -16.09 -18.01 -8.06
C ALA A 133 -16.52 -16.80 -7.24
N ALA A 134 -16.70 -16.98 -5.94
CA ALA A 134 -17.07 -15.90 -5.03
C ALA A 134 -15.83 -15.34 -4.33
N PHE A 135 -15.78 -14.02 -4.21
CA PHE A 135 -14.75 -13.27 -3.53
C PHE A 135 -15.40 -12.45 -2.42
N ARG A 136 -15.10 -12.82 -1.19
CA ARG A 136 -15.63 -12.23 0.04
C ARG A 136 -14.56 -11.39 0.72
N LEU A 137 -14.92 -10.19 1.15
CA LEU A 137 -14.16 -9.41 2.10
C LEU A 137 -14.81 -9.52 3.47
N ARG A 138 -14.01 -9.83 4.48
CA ARG A 138 -14.34 -9.72 5.90
C ARG A 138 -13.42 -8.68 6.52
N ASP A 139 -14.01 -7.73 7.21
CA ASP A 139 -13.29 -6.63 7.83
C ASP A 139 -13.28 -6.78 9.36
N GLU A 140 -12.10 -7.02 9.93
CA GLU A 140 -11.91 -7.11 11.39
C GLU A 140 -11.24 -5.86 11.97
N VAL A 141 -11.04 -4.82 11.17
CA VAL A 141 -10.49 -3.54 11.64
C VAL A 141 -11.59 -2.50 11.84
N ALA A 142 -11.24 -1.39 12.51
CA ALA A 142 -12.21 -0.38 12.94
C ALA A 142 -12.70 0.56 11.82
N ASP A 143 -12.08 0.48 10.64
CA ASP A 143 -12.37 1.33 9.48
C ASP A 143 -12.73 0.48 8.28
N SER A 144 -13.67 0.94 7.46
CA SER A 144 -14.13 0.19 6.28
C SER A 144 -12.98 -0.23 5.36
N ARG A 145 -13.12 -1.38 4.71
CA ARG A 145 -12.17 -1.90 3.72
C ARG A 145 -12.89 -2.24 2.43
N GLU A 146 -12.19 -2.12 1.31
CA GLU A 146 -12.71 -2.61 0.04
C GLU A 146 -11.62 -3.29 -0.79
N PHE A 147 -12.05 -4.11 -1.74
CA PHE A 147 -11.22 -4.41 -2.90
C PHE A 147 -12.02 -4.20 -4.19
N ARG A 148 -11.28 -3.89 -5.27
CA ARG A 148 -11.81 -3.78 -6.64
C ARG A 148 -11.64 -5.11 -7.35
N LEU A 149 -12.77 -5.75 -7.64
CA LEU A 149 -12.86 -6.98 -8.41
C LEU A 149 -12.93 -6.62 -9.89
N ARG A 150 -11.98 -7.08 -10.70
CA ARG A 150 -11.93 -6.81 -12.15
C ARG A 150 -12.09 -8.10 -12.93
N ASP A 151 -12.82 -8.06 -14.05
CA ASP A 151 -12.98 -9.22 -14.93
C ASP A 151 -11.91 -9.33 -16.02
N GLY A 152 -11.01 -8.35 -16.14
CA GLY A 152 -9.96 -8.31 -17.17
C GLY A 152 -10.44 -7.89 -18.57
N THR A 153 -11.72 -7.58 -18.74
CA THR A 153 -12.35 -7.12 -20.01
C THR A 153 -12.91 -5.70 -19.93
N GLY A 154 -12.72 -5.02 -18.80
CA GLY A 154 -13.15 -3.65 -18.55
C GLY A 154 -14.26 -3.53 -17.51
N GLY A 155 -14.83 -4.64 -17.04
CA GLY A 155 -15.76 -4.67 -15.92
C GLY A 155 -15.04 -4.60 -14.58
N GLU A 156 -15.59 -3.80 -13.66
CA GLU A 156 -15.12 -3.69 -12.28
C GLU A 156 -16.30 -3.61 -11.31
N TRP A 157 -16.17 -4.27 -10.17
CA TRP A 157 -17.09 -4.16 -9.04
C TRP A 157 -16.34 -3.86 -7.75
N THR A 158 -16.97 -3.09 -6.88
CA THR A 158 -16.47 -2.83 -5.54
C THR A 158 -17.04 -3.86 -4.56
N VAL A 159 -16.17 -4.51 -3.79
CA VAL A 159 -16.56 -5.34 -2.64
C VAL A 159 -16.10 -4.61 -1.39
N GLN A 160 -17.04 -3.96 -0.71
CA GLN A 160 -16.76 -3.12 0.46
C GLN A 160 -17.40 -3.71 1.71
N ALA A 161 -16.59 -3.91 2.75
CA ALA A 161 -17.03 -4.29 4.08
C ALA A 161 -16.89 -3.10 5.03
N ARG A 162 -17.93 -2.86 5.83
CA ARG A 162 -17.86 -1.97 7.00
C ARG A 162 -17.18 -2.70 8.17
N PRO A 163 -16.72 -1.97 9.20
CA PRO A 163 -16.10 -2.58 10.38
C PRO A 163 -16.94 -3.71 10.98
N GLY A 164 -16.35 -4.89 11.15
CA GLY A 164 -17.01 -6.07 11.70
C GLY A 164 -18.05 -6.73 10.79
N THR A 165 -18.10 -6.36 9.51
CA THR A 165 -19.05 -6.92 8.53
C THR A 165 -18.32 -7.67 7.41
N GLN A 166 -19.10 -8.24 6.49
CA GLN A 166 -18.59 -8.89 5.28
C GLN A 166 -19.40 -8.49 4.06
N ALA A 167 -18.76 -8.49 2.89
CA ALA A 167 -19.39 -8.32 1.59
C ALA A 167 -18.82 -9.35 0.60
N GLU A 168 -19.62 -9.76 -0.39
CA GLU A 168 -19.26 -10.78 -1.36
C GLU A 168 -19.75 -10.36 -2.74
N ASN A 169 -18.92 -10.62 -3.75
CA ASN A 169 -19.30 -10.59 -5.16
C ASN A 169 -18.57 -11.74 -5.88
N GLY A 170 -18.84 -11.97 -7.16
CA GLY A 170 -18.24 -13.08 -7.89
C GLY A 170 -17.84 -12.75 -9.31
N LEU A 171 -16.98 -13.60 -9.86
CA LEU A 171 -16.66 -13.64 -11.28
C LEU A 171 -17.18 -14.95 -11.86
N TYR A 172 -17.69 -14.90 -13.09
CA TYR A 172 -17.97 -16.12 -13.83
C TYR A 172 -16.68 -16.91 -14.09
N ALA A 173 -16.79 -18.22 -14.20
CA ALA A 173 -15.62 -19.10 -14.35
C ALA A 173 -14.75 -18.76 -15.58
N ASP A 174 -15.36 -18.28 -16.65
CA ASP A 174 -14.69 -17.83 -17.89
C ASP A 174 -13.97 -16.48 -17.73
N GLN A 175 -14.32 -15.69 -16.71
CA GLN A 175 -13.64 -14.43 -16.42
C GLN A 175 -12.34 -14.62 -15.64
N LEU A 176 -12.13 -15.76 -14.96
CA LEU A 176 -10.99 -15.98 -14.04
C LEU A 176 -9.61 -16.04 -14.71
N GLY A 177 -9.55 -16.18 -16.04
CA GLY A 177 -8.30 -16.36 -16.79
C GLY A 177 -7.81 -15.13 -17.55
N ASN A 178 -8.35 -13.94 -17.28
CA ASN A 178 -8.10 -12.74 -18.08
C ASN A 178 -6.89 -11.90 -17.59
N GLY A 179 -6.05 -12.44 -16.71
CA GLY A 179 -4.87 -11.75 -16.18
C GLY A 179 -5.20 -10.53 -15.32
N GLN A 180 -6.40 -10.48 -14.75
CA GLN A 180 -6.87 -9.37 -13.93
C GLN A 180 -6.09 -9.22 -12.62
N GLN A 181 -6.15 -8.02 -12.06
CA GLN A 181 -5.64 -7.70 -10.73
C GLN A 181 -6.74 -7.15 -9.83
N PHE A 182 -6.74 -7.58 -8.57
CA PHE A 182 -7.59 -7.01 -7.54
C PHE A 182 -6.80 -5.99 -6.74
N THR A 183 -7.39 -4.83 -6.51
CA THR A 183 -6.77 -3.76 -5.72
C THR A 183 -7.46 -3.65 -4.38
N PHE A 184 -6.72 -3.86 -3.30
CA PHE A 184 -7.18 -3.63 -1.93
C PHE A 184 -7.02 -2.16 -1.58
N ARG A 185 -8.04 -1.56 -0.97
CA ARG A 185 -8.09 -0.13 -0.68
C ARG A 185 -8.56 0.12 0.74
N ARG A 186 -8.09 1.24 1.29
CA ARG A 186 -8.47 1.72 2.62
C ARG A 186 -8.79 3.21 2.59
N PRO A 187 -9.65 3.72 3.47
CA PRO A 187 -9.82 5.14 3.64
C PRO A 187 -8.52 5.76 4.17
N THR A 188 -8.21 6.96 3.70
CA THR A 188 -7.08 7.78 4.18
C THR A 188 -7.39 8.47 5.51
N GLY A 189 -8.63 8.40 5.98
CA GLY A 189 -9.13 9.15 7.14
C GLY A 189 -9.48 10.62 6.83
N PHE A 190 -9.26 11.09 5.60
CA PHE A 190 -9.55 12.46 5.18
C PHE A 190 -10.56 12.49 4.04
N LEU A 191 -11.68 13.21 4.22
CA LEU A 191 -12.73 13.45 3.22
C LEU A 191 -13.25 12.20 2.48
N ASP A 192 -13.27 11.04 3.15
CA ASP A 192 -13.65 9.75 2.54
C ASP A 192 -12.84 9.43 1.26
N VAL A 193 -11.60 9.92 1.18
CA VAL A 193 -10.68 9.60 0.10
C VAL A 193 -10.11 8.21 0.35
N TRP A 194 -10.24 7.34 -0.65
CA TRP A 194 -9.72 5.98 -0.64
C TRP A 194 -8.38 5.90 -1.33
N THR A 195 -7.43 5.20 -0.73
CA THR A 195 -6.10 4.94 -1.29
C THR A 195 -5.89 3.45 -1.50
N ASP A 196 -5.09 3.11 -2.50
CA ASP A 196 -4.71 1.74 -2.80
C ASP A 196 -3.65 1.28 -1.80
N ALA A 197 -3.92 0.17 -1.11
CA ALA A 197 -2.99 -0.45 -0.17
C ALA A 197 -2.02 -1.37 -0.92
N PHE A 198 -2.55 -2.26 -1.76
CA PHE A 198 -1.76 -3.13 -2.63
C PHE A 198 -2.67 -3.77 -3.70
N ALA A 199 -2.04 -4.39 -4.71
CA ALA A 199 -2.75 -5.17 -5.72
C ALA A 199 -2.25 -6.62 -5.74
N ILE A 200 -3.15 -7.55 -5.99
CA ILE A 200 -2.83 -8.97 -6.21
C ILE A 200 -3.23 -9.34 -7.64
N GLY A 201 -2.37 -10.09 -8.32
CA GLY A 201 -2.70 -10.79 -9.57
C GLY A 201 -2.69 -12.30 -9.33
N GLY A 202 -2.49 -13.08 -10.39
CA GLY A 202 -2.23 -14.52 -10.24
C GLY A 202 -3.45 -15.33 -9.82
N ILE A 203 -4.65 -14.92 -10.24
CA ILE A 203 -5.90 -15.56 -9.79
C ILE A 203 -6.21 -16.87 -10.52
N GLU A 204 -5.39 -17.27 -11.49
CA GLU A 204 -5.64 -18.41 -12.39
C GLU A 204 -5.69 -19.77 -11.64
N GLY A 205 -5.24 -19.80 -10.38
CA GLY A 205 -5.40 -20.95 -9.48
C GLY A 205 -6.80 -21.07 -8.85
N VAL A 206 -7.62 -20.02 -8.90
CA VAL A 206 -9.02 -20.02 -8.45
C VAL A 206 -9.90 -20.59 -9.55
N ARG A 207 -10.82 -21.47 -9.19
CA ARG A 207 -11.74 -22.12 -10.14
C ARG A 207 -13.17 -21.70 -9.89
N GLY A 208 -14.01 -21.81 -10.91
CA GLY A 208 -15.45 -21.75 -10.73
C GLY A 208 -15.90 -22.80 -9.70
N GLY A 209 -16.70 -22.37 -8.74
CA GLY A 209 -17.13 -23.16 -7.59
C GLY A 209 -16.37 -22.82 -6.29
N ASP A 210 -15.23 -22.14 -6.38
CA ASP A 210 -14.47 -21.74 -5.20
C ASP A 210 -15.09 -20.51 -4.53
N ARG A 211 -14.93 -20.41 -3.20
CA ARG A 211 -15.13 -19.16 -2.45
C ARG A 211 -13.79 -18.74 -1.83
N VAL A 212 -13.31 -17.57 -2.21
CA VAL A 212 -12.14 -16.93 -1.62
C VAL A 212 -12.61 -15.92 -0.57
N THR A 213 -12.15 -16.06 0.66
CA THR A 213 -12.40 -15.07 1.72
C THR A 213 -11.11 -14.35 2.06
N TYR A 214 -11.13 -13.04 1.92
CA TYR A 214 -10.08 -12.13 2.38
C TYR A 214 -10.50 -11.54 3.73
N THR A 215 -9.68 -11.71 4.76
CA THR A 215 -9.89 -11.15 6.09
C THR A 215 -8.84 -10.09 6.36
N TRP A 216 -9.26 -8.83 6.44
CA TRP A 216 -8.36 -7.74 6.82
C TRP A 216 -8.17 -7.74 8.33
N THR A 217 -6.93 -7.89 8.77
CA THR A 217 -6.56 -7.90 10.20
C THR A 217 -5.74 -6.66 10.54
N ALA A 218 -5.78 -6.26 11.81
CA ALA A 218 -4.96 -5.17 12.35
C ALA A 218 -3.46 -5.51 12.34
#